data_AF-Q30RL2-F1
#
_entry.id   AF-Q30RL2-F1
#
_cell.length_a   1.000
_cell.length_b   1.000
_cell.length_c   1.000
_cell.angle_alpha   90.00
_cell.angle_beta   90.00
_cell.angle_gamma   90.00
#
_symmetry.space_group_name_H-M   'P 1'
#
loop_
_entity.id
_entity.type
_entity.pdbx_description
1 polymer ?
#
loop_
_entity_poly.entity_id
_entity_poly.type
_entity_poly.pdbx_seq_one_letter_code
_entity_poly.pdbx_strand_id
1 'polypeptide(L)'
;MIVTVNKNHHTFKGHKTLLGAKYVTYGELELPVRYDVFAVYNGFDWGSSSLGAQQLAFSMLYQVTDEEFARDNILKFTQDIVSKFNNRDWVITGFDVLRWISQNRDMESVTKKEEEEPLIDKEDKKEDNELILKQERVKKEKKTKSNVVKDACKELEITQKELANILQIPEGTVSSWAVKNEIPRLGKKAIEFYTQNQKNQKIIENYKNFVKLLD
;
A
#
# COMPACT_ATOMS: atom_id res chain seq x y z
N MET A 1 -22.04 8.53 8.10
CA MET A 1 -20.78 8.32 8.83
C MET A 1 -20.15 7.06 8.25
N ILE A 2 -19.36 7.19 7.18
CA ILE A 2 -18.80 6.05 6.44
C ILE A 2 -17.35 5.85 6.86
N VAL A 3 -17.02 4.61 7.20
CA VAL A 3 -15.73 4.12 7.64
C VAL A 3 -14.74 4.17 6.47
N THR A 4 -14.09 5.31 6.24
CA THR A 4 -13.11 5.51 5.15
C THR A 4 -11.67 5.21 5.59
N VAL A 5 -11.45 4.56 6.74
CA VAL A 5 -10.12 4.57 7.39
C VAL A 5 -9.25 3.33 7.10
N ASN A 6 -9.76 2.27 6.46
CA ASN A 6 -8.97 1.02 6.33
C ASN A 6 -8.87 0.37 4.94
N LYS A 7 -9.36 1.01 3.87
CA LYS A 7 -9.26 0.44 2.51
C LYS A 7 -7.84 0.52 1.89
N ASN A 8 -6.95 1.32 2.49
CA ASN A 8 -5.65 1.64 1.91
C ASN A 8 -4.58 0.57 2.14
N HIS A 9 -4.73 -0.26 3.18
CA HIS A 9 -3.72 -1.27 3.58
C HIS A 9 -3.98 -2.66 3.00
N HIS A 10 -5.17 -2.89 2.45
CA HIS A 10 -5.49 -4.17 1.82
C HIS A 10 -4.95 -4.23 0.39
N THR A 11 -4.71 -5.45 -0.06
CA THR A 11 -4.16 -5.75 -1.39
C THR A 11 -5.17 -6.57 -2.17
N PHE A 12 -5.29 -6.27 -3.45
CA PHE A 12 -5.98 -7.14 -4.39
C PHE A 12 -4.99 -8.18 -4.89
N LYS A 13 -5.41 -9.43 -4.93
CA LYS A 13 -4.60 -10.54 -5.41
C LYS A 13 -5.41 -11.37 -6.38
N GLY A 14 -4.84 -11.68 -7.54
CA GLY A 14 -5.40 -12.65 -8.47
C GLY A 14 -4.55 -13.92 -8.52
N HIS A 15 -5.20 -15.06 -8.58
CA HIS A 15 -4.56 -16.36 -8.74
C HIS A 15 -5.34 -17.20 -9.77
N LYS A 16 -4.62 -17.78 -10.73
CA LYS A 16 -5.18 -18.75 -11.67
C LYS A 16 -4.66 -20.15 -11.35
N THR A 17 -5.57 -21.09 -11.12
CA THR A 17 -5.22 -22.49 -10.81
C THR A 17 -4.74 -23.23 -12.06
N LEU A 18 -4.15 -24.41 -11.87
CA LEU A 18 -3.72 -25.28 -12.96
C LEU A 18 -4.87 -25.70 -13.88
N LEU A 19 -6.09 -25.83 -13.33
CA LEU A 19 -7.31 -26.15 -14.08
C LEU A 19 -7.97 -24.92 -14.74
N GLY A 20 -7.35 -23.75 -14.62
CA GLY A 20 -7.80 -22.51 -15.26
C GLY A 20 -8.85 -21.72 -14.49
N ALA A 21 -9.25 -22.18 -13.29
CA ALA A 21 -10.13 -21.41 -12.41
C ALA A 21 -9.40 -20.16 -11.91
N LYS A 22 -10.12 -19.05 -11.82
CA LYS A 22 -9.59 -17.72 -11.53
C LYS A 22 -10.22 -17.20 -10.24
N TYR A 23 -9.38 -16.87 -9.27
CA TYR A 23 -9.79 -16.36 -7.97
C TYR A 23 -9.18 -15.00 -7.75
N VAL A 24 -9.98 -14.10 -7.18
CA VAL A 24 -9.52 -12.75 -6.80
C VAL A 24 -9.91 -12.51 -5.36
N THR A 25 -8.97 -11.99 -4.57
CA THR A 25 -9.19 -11.64 -3.17
C THR A 25 -8.86 -10.18 -2.92
N TYR A 26 -9.47 -9.60 -1.88
CA TYR A 26 -9.14 -8.29 -1.34
C TYR A 26 -8.88 -8.43 0.16
N GLY A 27 -7.62 -8.25 0.56
CA GLY A 27 -7.16 -8.62 1.89
C GLY A 27 -7.10 -10.15 2.03
N GLU A 28 -7.96 -10.71 2.88
CA GLU A 28 -8.06 -12.16 3.14
C GLU A 28 -9.39 -12.77 2.67
N LEU A 29 -10.28 -11.96 2.07
CA LEU A 29 -11.60 -12.38 1.62
C LEU A 29 -11.67 -12.43 0.10
N GLU A 30 -12.47 -13.35 -0.43
CA GLU A 30 -12.79 -13.39 -1.87
C GLU A 30 -13.50 -12.11 -2.28
N LEU A 31 -13.07 -11.55 -3.41
CA LEU A 31 -13.65 -10.34 -3.98
C LEU A 31 -15.04 -10.69 -4.55
N PRO A 32 -16.12 -10.04 -4.08
CA PRO A 32 -17.44 -10.29 -4.63
C PRO A 32 -17.51 -9.84 -6.09
N VAL A 33 -18.12 -10.66 -6.95
CA VAL A 33 -18.27 -10.36 -8.39
C VAL A 33 -19.31 -9.27 -8.65
N ARG A 34 -20.22 -9.03 -7.70
CA ARG A 34 -21.24 -7.97 -7.74
C ARG A 34 -22.22 -8.05 -8.92
N TYR A 35 -22.68 -9.25 -9.26
CA TYR A 35 -23.69 -9.46 -10.31
C TYR A 35 -25.03 -8.75 -10.03
N ASP A 36 -25.31 -8.46 -8.77
CA ASP A 36 -26.45 -7.67 -8.33
C ASP A 36 -26.43 -6.23 -8.87
N VAL A 37 -25.24 -5.70 -9.16
CA VAL A 37 -25.04 -4.32 -9.62
C VAL A 37 -24.59 -4.29 -11.07
N PHE A 38 -23.54 -5.05 -11.40
CA PHE A 38 -22.95 -5.09 -12.74
C PHE A 38 -22.68 -6.53 -13.12
N ALA A 39 -23.34 -7.01 -14.17
CA ALA A 39 -23.21 -8.38 -14.64
C ALA A 39 -22.96 -8.39 -16.15
N VAL A 40 -21.69 -8.45 -16.52
CA VAL A 40 -21.27 -8.45 -17.93
C VAL A 40 -20.58 -9.76 -18.32
N TYR A 41 -20.04 -10.49 -17.35
CA TYR A 41 -19.44 -11.80 -17.58
C TYR A 41 -19.53 -12.69 -16.34
N ASN A 42 -19.58 -14.01 -16.54
CA ASN A 42 -19.56 -14.97 -15.43
C ASN A 42 -18.13 -15.19 -14.92
N GLY A 43 -17.73 -14.34 -13.97
CA GLY A 43 -16.51 -14.44 -13.20
C GLY A 43 -15.49 -13.37 -13.55
N PHE A 44 -14.26 -13.58 -13.13
CA PHE A 44 -13.17 -12.65 -13.39
C PHE A 44 -12.22 -13.16 -14.46
N ASP A 45 -11.73 -12.22 -15.25
CA ASP A 45 -10.60 -12.43 -16.15
C ASP A 45 -9.62 -11.26 -16.04
N TRP A 46 -8.41 -11.42 -16.57
CA TRP A 46 -7.39 -10.38 -16.58
C TRP A 46 -6.33 -10.64 -17.66
N GLY A 47 -5.42 -9.69 -17.87
CA GLY A 47 -4.39 -9.78 -18.92
C GLY A 47 -4.93 -9.51 -20.33
N SER A 48 -6.15 -8.98 -20.43
CA SER A 48 -6.80 -8.56 -21.68
C SER A 48 -7.87 -7.51 -21.40
N SER A 49 -8.47 -6.96 -22.46
CA SER A 49 -9.61 -6.04 -22.37
C SER A 49 -10.97 -6.74 -22.50
N SER A 50 -11.04 -8.02 -22.13
CA SER A 50 -12.25 -8.85 -22.25
C SER A 50 -13.37 -8.42 -21.29
N LEU A 51 -14.59 -8.93 -21.51
CA LEU A 51 -15.72 -8.69 -20.61
C LEU A 51 -15.47 -9.18 -19.17
N GLY A 52 -14.74 -10.29 -19.01
CA GLY A 52 -14.32 -10.76 -17.68
C GLY A 52 -13.32 -9.82 -16.99
N ALA A 53 -12.47 -9.14 -17.76
CA ALA A 53 -11.57 -8.11 -17.26
C ALA A 53 -12.31 -6.81 -16.89
N GLN A 54 -13.40 -6.50 -17.58
CA GLN A 54 -14.30 -5.41 -17.21
C GLN A 54 -15.09 -5.73 -15.93
N GLN A 55 -15.55 -6.96 -15.76
CA GLN A 55 -16.20 -7.42 -14.52
C GLN A 55 -15.27 -7.30 -13.30
N LEU A 56 -13.99 -7.67 -13.49
CA LEU A 56 -12.97 -7.50 -12.47
C LEU A 56 -12.68 -6.02 -12.18
N ALA A 57 -12.51 -5.20 -13.22
CA ALA A 57 -12.28 -3.77 -13.10
C ALA A 57 -13.39 -3.08 -12.28
N PHE A 58 -14.65 -3.35 -12.62
CA PHE A 58 -15.80 -2.83 -11.88
C PHE A 58 -15.75 -3.24 -10.41
N SER A 59 -15.54 -4.53 -10.13
CA SER A 59 -15.53 -5.05 -8.76
C SER A 59 -14.41 -4.45 -7.91
N MET A 60 -13.24 -4.22 -8.51
CA MET A 60 -12.12 -3.56 -7.84
C MET A 60 -12.42 -2.08 -7.54
N LEU A 61 -12.94 -1.33 -8.51
CA LEU A 61 -13.30 0.08 -8.33
C LEU A 61 -14.42 0.24 -7.30
N TYR A 62 -15.48 -0.57 -7.41
CA TYR A 62 -16.62 -0.54 -6.49
C TYR A 62 -16.24 -0.90 -5.05
N GLN A 63 -15.22 -1.74 -4.86
CA GLN A 63 -14.73 -2.07 -3.53
C GLN A 63 -14.16 -0.83 -2.81
N VAL A 64 -13.58 0.12 -3.54
CA VAL A 64 -12.91 1.30 -2.98
C VAL A 64 -13.64 2.63 -3.22
N THR A 65 -14.58 2.69 -4.16
CA THR A 65 -15.35 3.89 -4.54
C THR A 65 -16.86 3.61 -4.53
N ASP A 66 -17.63 4.49 -5.19
CA ASP A 66 -19.08 4.42 -5.36
C ASP A 66 -19.45 3.80 -6.72
N GLU A 67 -20.72 3.43 -6.87
CA GLU A 67 -21.22 2.75 -8.09
C GLU A 67 -21.02 3.57 -9.36
N GLU A 68 -21.41 4.85 -9.34
CA GLU A 68 -21.37 5.74 -10.50
C GLU A 68 -19.94 5.85 -11.05
N PHE A 69 -18.99 6.19 -10.19
CA PHE A 69 -17.58 6.29 -10.56
C PHE A 69 -17.05 4.96 -11.10
N ALA A 70 -17.40 3.85 -10.46
CA ALA A 70 -16.97 2.52 -10.89
C ALA A 70 -17.47 2.19 -12.30
N ARG A 71 -18.71 2.57 -12.66
CA ARG A 71 -19.30 2.34 -13.99
C ARG A 71 -18.66 3.19 -15.08
N ASP A 72 -18.44 4.47 -14.79
CA ASP A 72 -17.93 5.40 -15.79
C ASP A 72 -16.46 5.12 -16.15
N ASN A 73 -15.71 4.53 -15.23
CA ASN A 73 -14.28 4.32 -15.35
C ASN A 73 -13.86 2.88 -15.64
N ILE A 74 -14.80 1.95 -15.88
CA ILE A 74 -14.50 0.53 -16.15
C ILE A 74 -13.51 0.39 -17.30
N LEU A 75 -13.84 0.95 -18.46
CA LEU A 75 -13.06 0.73 -19.68
C LEU A 75 -11.62 1.27 -19.55
N LYS A 76 -11.48 2.47 -18.97
CA LYS A 76 -10.18 3.08 -18.71
C LYS A 76 -9.37 2.24 -17.72
N PHE A 77 -9.97 1.85 -16.61
CA PHE A 77 -9.29 1.03 -15.60
C PHE A 77 -8.89 -0.36 -16.12
N THR A 78 -9.75 -0.97 -16.93
CA THR A 78 -9.42 -2.25 -17.58
C THR A 78 -8.20 -2.10 -18.47
N GLN A 79 -8.13 -1.06 -19.30
CA GLN A 79 -6.99 -0.84 -20.20
C GLN A 79 -5.72 -0.48 -19.43
N ASP A 80 -5.81 0.39 -18.43
CA ASP A 80 -4.66 0.92 -17.71
C ASP A 80 -4.06 -0.06 -16.71
N ILE A 81 -4.88 -0.89 -16.08
CA ILE A 81 -4.47 -1.71 -14.95
C ILE A 81 -4.71 -3.19 -15.24
N VAL A 82 -5.96 -3.62 -15.44
CA VAL A 82 -6.33 -5.04 -15.48
C VAL A 82 -5.74 -5.78 -16.69
N SER A 83 -5.63 -5.09 -17.83
CA SER A 83 -5.05 -5.65 -19.06
C SER A 83 -3.56 -5.98 -18.91
N LYS A 84 -2.86 -5.33 -17.97
CA LYS A 84 -1.41 -5.49 -17.76
C LYS A 84 -1.07 -6.67 -16.85
N PHE A 85 -2.08 -7.33 -16.27
CA PHE A 85 -1.88 -8.53 -15.46
C PHE A 85 -1.59 -9.76 -16.34
N ASN A 86 -0.37 -9.84 -16.89
CA ASN A 86 0.00 -10.92 -17.81
C ASN A 86 0.39 -12.23 -17.09
N ASN A 87 0.58 -12.16 -15.77
CA ASN A 87 1.01 -13.30 -14.98
C ASN A 87 -0.18 -14.12 -14.49
N ARG A 88 0.09 -15.40 -14.20
CA ARG A 88 -0.86 -16.31 -13.54
C ARG A 88 -1.33 -15.73 -12.20
N ASP A 89 -0.38 -15.13 -11.48
CA ASP A 89 -0.56 -14.57 -10.15
C ASP A 89 -0.16 -13.08 -10.18
N TRP A 90 -0.97 -12.21 -9.60
CA TRP A 90 -0.69 -10.77 -9.52
C TRP A 90 -1.15 -10.19 -8.18
N VAL A 91 -0.52 -9.09 -7.79
CA VAL A 91 -0.86 -8.35 -6.58
C VAL A 91 -0.78 -6.85 -6.87
N ILE A 92 -1.80 -6.11 -6.48
CA ILE A 92 -1.82 -4.65 -6.53
C ILE A 92 -2.33 -4.11 -5.19
N THR A 93 -1.73 -3.03 -4.69
CA THR A 93 -2.15 -2.47 -3.41
C THR A 93 -3.40 -1.61 -3.58
N GLY A 94 -4.24 -1.54 -2.54
CA GLY A 94 -5.36 -0.59 -2.52
C GLY A 94 -4.89 0.85 -2.73
N PHE A 95 -3.68 1.18 -2.26
CA PHE A 95 -3.04 2.48 -2.52
C PHE A 95 -2.80 2.74 -4.01
N ASP A 96 -2.30 1.76 -4.78
CA ASP A 96 -2.07 1.94 -6.22
C ASP A 96 -3.39 2.18 -6.98
N VAL A 97 -4.45 1.47 -6.59
CA VAL A 97 -5.79 1.67 -7.15
C VAL A 97 -6.32 3.07 -6.79
N LEU A 98 -6.17 3.51 -5.53
CA LEU A 98 -6.57 4.85 -5.10
C LEU A 98 -5.77 5.95 -5.80
N ARG A 99 -4.48 5.73 -6.05
CA ARG A 99 -3.64 6.65 -6.81
C ARG A 99 -4.13 6.78 -8.25
N TRP A 100 -4.50 5.67 -8.89
CA TRP A 100 -5.11 5.72 -10.22
C TRP A 100 -6.44 6.48 -10.18
N ILE A 101 -7.27 6.25 -9.16
CA ILE A 101 -8.55 6.94 -8.99
C ILE A 101 -8.34 8.45 -8.85
N SER A 102 -7.40 8.90 -8.02
CA SER A 102 -7.14 10.34 -7.84
C SER A 102 -6.72 10.99 -9.15
N GLN A 103 -5.85 10.33 -9.92
CA GLN A 103 -5.39 10.85 -11.22
C GLN A 103 -6.53 10.97 -12.25
N ASN A 104 -7.54 10.10 -12.18
CA ASN A 104 -8.65 10.09 -13.13
C ASN A 104 -9.88 10.88 -12.65
N ARG A 105 -10.00 11.18 -11.35
CA ARG A 105 -11.00 12.12 -10.81
C ARG A 105 -10.69 13.56 -11.21
N ASP A 106 -9.41 13.94 -11.22
CA ASP A 106 -9.02 15.32 -11.57
C ASP A 106 -9.24 15.62 -13.07
N MET A 107 -9.27 14.60 -13.94
CA MET A 107 -9.60 14.75 -15.36
C MET A 107 -11.08 14.97 -15.66
N GLU A 108 -12.00 14.69 -14.72
CA GLU A 108 -13.45 14.95 -14.89
C GLU A 108 -13.79 16.45 -14.88
N SER A 109 -12.84 17.31 -14.48
CA SER A 109 -12.96 18.77 -14.59
C SER A 109 -12.58 19.32 -15.99
N VAL A 110 -12.03 18.48 -16.87
CA VAL A 110 -11.55 18.88 -18.20
C VAL A 110 -12.26 18.05 -19.28
N THR A 111 -13.58 18.14 -19.32
CA THR A 111 -14.33 17.70 -20.51
C THR A 111 -15.45 18.68 -20.84
N LYS A 112 -15.14 19.98 -20.80
CA LYS A 112 -15.82 21.02 -21.59
C LYS A 112 -14.83 22.15 -21.90
N LYS A 113 -13.98 21.93 -22.92
CA LYS A 113 -13.61 22.89 -23.96
C LYS A 113 -12.46 22.31 -24.78
N GLU A 114 -12.74 22.19 -26.06
CA GLU A 114 -11.87 21.73 -27.12
C GLU A 114 -10.68 22.69 -27.35
N GLU A 115 -9.64 22.11 -27.96
CA GLU A 115 -8.74 22.72 -28.95
C GLU A 115 -7.86 23.92 -28.53
N GLU A 116 -6.55 23.66 -28.42
CA GLU A 116 -5.50 24.20 -29.31
C GLU A 116 -4.11 23.85 -28.73
N GLU A 117 -3.30 23.11 -29.49
CA GLU A 117 -1.83 23.14 -29.32
C GLU A 117 -1.31 24.52 -29.73
N PRO A 118 -0.20 25.02 -29.14
CA PRO A 118 1.07 24.77 -29.81
C PRO A 118 2.27 24.52 -28.89
N LEU A 119 3.22 23.77 -29.46
CA LEU A 119 4.62 23.59 -29.08
C LEU A 119 5.35 24.94 -28.88
N ILE A 120 6.35 24.99 -27.97
CA ILE A 120 7.65 25.71 -28.14
C ILE A 120 8.64 25.25 -27.04
N ASP A 121 9.83 24.82 -27.48
CA ASP A 121 11.05 24.63 -26.70
C ASP A 121 11.59 25.94 -26.08
N LYS A 122 12.24 25.86 -24.91
CA LYS A 122 13.58 26.43 -24.65
C LYS A 122 14.05 26.26 -23.20
N GLU A 123 15.34 25.95 -23.11
CA GLU A 123 16.17 25.81 -21.90
C GLU A 123 16.38 27.13 -21.14
N ASP A 124 16.71 26.94 -19.85
CA ASP A 124 17.81 27.56 -19.09
C ASP A 124 17.61 28.75 -18.12
N LYS A 125 18.10 28.49 -16.88
CA LYS A 125 18.72 29.34 -15.82
C LYS A 125 17.79 29.93 -14.72
N LYS A 126 17.90 29.43 -13.47
CA LYS A 126 18.74 29.89 -12.30
C LYS A 126 17.97 30.96 -11.47
N GLU A 127 17.90 31.00 -10.14
CA GLU A 127 18.80 30.70 -9.01
C GLU A 127 17.94 30.69 -7.71
N ASP A 128 18.20 29.76 -6.79
CA ASP A 128 18.71 29.96 -5.42
C ASP A 128 17.68 30.25 -4.31
N ASN A 129 17.57 29.33 -3.36
CA ASN A 129 17.75 29.71 -1.96
C ASN A 129 18.11 28.49 -1.08
N GLU A 130 19.37 28.50 -0.66
CA GLU A 130 20.03 27.56 0.22
C GLU A 130 19.84 28.02 1.68
N LEU A 131 19.43 27.12 2.59
CA LEU A 131 19.62 27.33 4.03
C LEU A 131 20.34 26.14 4.64
N ILE A 132 21.64 26.34 4.77
CA ILE A 132 22.64 25.53 5.48
C ILE A 132 22.39 25.63 6.99
N LEU A 133 22.26 24.48 7.66
CA LEU A 133 22.45 24.36 9.11
C LEU A 133 23.65 23.45 9.43
N LYS A 134 24.70 24.18 9.79
CA LYS A 134 26.01 23.85 10.40
C LYS A 134 26.15 22.46 11.02
N GLN A 135 27.18 21.76 10.53
CA GLN A 135 27.76 20.55 11.12
C GLN A 135 28.57 20.91 12.37
N GLU A 136 28.08 20.53 13.55
CA GLU A 136 28.91 20.44 14.74
C GLU A 136 29.70 19.12 14.73
N ARG A 137 31.02 19.25 14.83
CA ARG A 137 31.96 18.15 14.95
C ARG A 137 31.79 17.48 16.32
N VAL A 138 31.01 16.40 16.35
CA VAL A 138 30.99 15.48 17.49
C VAL A 138 32.00 14.35 17.25
N LYS A 139 32.83 14.13 18.27
CA LYS A 139 33.96 13.19 18.35
C LYS A 139 33.59 11.81 17.80
N LYS A 140 34.47 11.22 16.99
CA LYS A 140 34.40 9.84 16.50
C LYS A 140 34.46 8.86 17.67
N GLU A 141 33.32 8.56 18.27
CA GLU A 141 33.11 7.28 18.94
C GLU A 141 32.82 6.23 17.87
N LYS A 142 33.47 5.06 17.99
CA LYS A 142 33.39 3.96 17.02
C LYS A 142 31.92 3.59 16.77
N LYS A 143 31.35 3.97 15.63
CA LYS A 143 30.04 3.49 15.17
C LYS A 143 30.12 1.98 14.96
N THR A 144 29.75 1.24 16.00
CA THR A 144 29.39 -0.17 15.89
C THR A 144 28.20 -0.26 14.93
N LYS A 145 28.28 -1.17 13.96
CA LYS A 145 27.21 -1.44 12.99
C LYS A 145 25.90 -1.62 13.78
N SER A 146 24.91 -0.75 13.59
CA SER A 146 23.65 -0.86 14.34
C SER A 146 22.89 -2.11 13.89
N ASN A 147 22.26 -2.77 14.85
CA ASN A 147 21.56 -4.02 14.64
C ASN A 147 20.08 -3.78 14.86
N VAL A 148 19.27 -4.09 13.86
CA VAL A 148 17.81 -3.89 13.87
C VAL A 148 17.16 -4.47 15.12
N VAL A 149 17.63 -5.63 15.61
CA VAL A 149 17.10 -6.27 16.82
C VAL A 149 17.42 -5.45 18.06
N LYS A 150 18.64 -4.94 18.19
CA LYS A 150 19.06 -4.13 19.35
C LYS A 150 18.35 -2.78 19.35
N ASP A 151 18.21 -2.17 18.17
CA ASP A 151 17.52 -0.90 18.02
C ASP A 151 16.04 -1.05 18.37
N ALA A 152 15.38 -2.11 17.89
CA ALA A 152 14.00 -2.41 18.22
C ALA A 152 13.78 -2.72 19.71
N CYS A 153 14.61 -3.57 20.32
CA CYS A 153 14.53 -3.83 21.78
C CYS A 153 14.68 -2.55 22.61
N LYS A 154 15.59 -1.65 22.20
CA LYS A 154 15.81 -0.38 22.89
C LYS A 154 14.62 0.57 22.71
N GLU A 155 14.10 0.68 21.50
CA GLU A 155 12.99 1.59 21.18
C GLU A 155 11.67 1.15 21.82
N LEU A 156 11.46 -0.15 21.93
CA LEU A 156 10.25 -0.74 22.51
C LEU A 156 10.35 -1.00 24.01
N GLU A 157 11.53 -0.78 24.61
CA GLU A 157 11.83 -1.10 26.01
C GLU A 157 11.51 -2.57 26.37
N ILE A 158 11.76 -3.49 25.43
CA ILE A 158 11.54 -4.93 25.59
C ILE A 158 12.85 -5.72 25.52
N THR A 159 12.83 -6.91 26.11
CA THR A 159 13.92 -7.88 26.06
C THR A 159 13.92 -8.67 24.74
N GLN A 160 15.05 -9.30 24.40
CA GLN A 160 15.13 -10.20 23.24
C GLN A 160 14.20 -11.42 23.38
N LYS A 161 14.00 -11.89 24.62
CA LYS A 161 13.07 -12.97 24.96
C LYS A 161 11.62 -12.58 24.69
N GLU A 162 11.22 -11.37 25.07
CA GLU A 162 9.88 -10.86 24.79
C GLU A 162 9.67 -10.67 23.29
N LEU A 163 10.67 -10.12 22.57
CA LEU A 163 10.61 -10.01 21.12
C LEU A 163 10.47 -11.39 20.45
N ALA A 164 11.18 -12.41 20.94
CA ALA A 164 11.07 -13.78 20.45
C ALA A 164 9.66 -14.36 20.67
N ASN A 165 9.09 -14.12 21.86
CA ASN A 165 7.72 -14.52 22.19
C ASN A 165 6.69 -13.84 21.28
N ILE A 166 6.83 -12.53 21.04
CA ILE A 166 5.94 -11.76 20.16
C ILE A 166 5.99 -12.29 18.72
N LEU A 167 7.20 -12.56 18.23
CA LEU A 167 7.41 -13.06 16.87
C LEU A 167 7.16 -14.57 16.72
N GLN A 168 6.83 -15.27 17.81
CA GLN A 168 6.66 -16.73 17.87
C GLN A 168 7.84 -17.52 17.28
N ILE A 169 9.06 -17.09 17.60
CA ILE A 169 10.31 -17.73 17.18
C ILE A 169 11.17 -18.09 18.37
N PRO A 170 12.07 -19.09 18.25
CA PRO A 170 12.98 -19.45 19.33
C PRO A 170 13.86 -18.26 19.76
N GLU A 171 14.06 -18.09 21.06
CA GLU A 171 14.92 -17.03 21.62
C GLU A 171 16.35 -17.07 21.04
N GLY A 172 16.87 -18.28 20.83
CA GLY A 172 18.18 -18.49 20.20
C GLY A 172 18.28 -17.88 18.80
N THR A 173 17.18 -17.81 18.05
CA THR A 173 17.13 -17.18 16.71
C THR A 173 17.27 -15.66 16.81
N VAL A 174 16.53 -15.01 17.71
CA VAL A 174 16.61 -13.56 17.94
C VAL A 174 17.99 -13.17 18.48
N SER A 175 18.52 -13.95 19.41
CA SER A 175 19.89 -13.78 19.94
C SER A 175 20.93 -13.92 18.83
N SER A 176 20.77 -14.88 17.92
CA SER A 176 21.66 -15.03 16.76
C SER A 176 21.62 -13.80 15.85
N TRP A 177 20.43 -13.27 15.57
CA TRP A 177 20.27 -12.05 14.79
C TRP A 177 20.92 -10.85 15.47
N ALA A 178 20.76 -10.69 16.78
CA ALA A 178 21.34 -9.60 17.56
C ALA A 178 22.88 -9.62 17.59
N VAL A 179 23.49 -10.81 17.50
CA VAL A 179 24.94 -11.00 17.51
C VAL A 179 25.53 -10.94 16.10
N LYS A 180 24.98 -11.71 15.16
CA LYS A 180 25.51 -11.87 13.79
C LYS A 180 25.09 -10.74 12.84
N ASN A 181 24.04 -9.98 13.19
CA ASN A 181 23.42 -8.97 12.33
C ASN A 181 22.92 -9.53 10.98
N GLU A 182 22.61 -10.82 10.96
CA GLU A 182 22.09 -11.55 9.81
C GLU A 182 20.64 -11.89 10.10
N ILE A 183 19.72 -11.08 9.59
CA ILE A 183 18.29 -11.26 9.76
C ILE A 183 17.63 -11.56 8.41
N PRO A 184 16.80 -12.60 8.29
CA PRO A 184 16.01 -12.84 7.09
C PRO A 184 15.11 -11.65 6.77
N ARG A 185 14.84 -11.40 5.49
CA ARG A 185 14.00 -10.27 5.03
C ARG A 185 12.66 -10.21 5.75
N LEU A 186 12.02 -11.36 5.96
CA LEU A 186 10.75 -11.47 6.67
C LEU A 186 10.87 -11.06 8.14
N GLY A 187 11.90 -11.53 8.85
CA GLY A 187 12.15 -11.16 10.24
C GLY A 187 12.40 -9.67 10.41
N LYS A 188 13.16 -9.06 9.47
CA LYS A 188 13.39 -7.61 9.46
C LYS A 188 12.08 -6.84 9.31
N LYS A 189 11.24 -7.25 8.34
CA LYS A 189 9.94 -6.62 8.10
C LYS A 189 8.96 -6.81 9.27
N ALA A 190 8.98 -7.97 9.92
CA ALA A 190 8.14 -8.24 11.09
C ALA A 190 8.50 -7.32 12.27
N ILE A 191 9.79 -7.13 12.55
CA ILE A 191 10.26 -6.20 13.59
C ILE A 191 9.88 -4.76 13.24
N GLU A 192 10.16 -4.30 12.02
CA GLU A 192 9.78 -2.96 11.55
C GLU A 192 8.26 -2.72 11.71
N PHE A 193 7.46 -3.69 11.30
CA PHE A 193 6.00 -3.61 11.39
C PHE A 193 5.53 -3.54 12.85
N TYR A 194 6.06 -4.39 13.73
CA TYR A 194 5.70 -4.37 15.14
C TYR A 194 6.06 -3.04 15.81
N THR A 195 7.27 -2.53 15.55
CA THR A 195 7.70 -1.22 16.06
C THR A 195 6.77 -0.10 15.59
N GLN A 196 6.40 -0.09 14.31
CA GLN A 196 5.49 0.92 13.78
C GLN A 196 4.08 0.79 14.38
N ASN A 197 3.57 -0.44 14.56
CA ASN A 197 2.27 -0.68 15.16
C ASN A 197 2.21 -0.13 16.59
N GLN A 198 3.25 -0.35 17.40
CA GLN A 198 3.33 0.19 18.77
C GLN A 198 3.31 1.73 18.80
N LYS A 199 4.01 2.39 17.87
CA LYS A 199 3.95 3.85 17.73
C LYS A 199 2.54 4.33 17.37
N ASN A 200 1.90 3.65 16.43
CA ASN A 200 0.54 3.97 16.01
C ASN A 200 -0.46 3.83 17.17
N GLN A 201 -0.31 2.80 18.03
CA GLN A 201 -1.14 2.64 19.23
C GLN A 201 -0.96 3.81 20.20
N LYS A 202 0.27 4.23 20.48
CA LYS A 202 0.54 5.41 21.33
C LYS A 202 -0.11 6.69 20.78
N ILE A 203 -0.07 6.87 19.46
CA ILE A 203 -0.74 8.01 18.80
C ILE A 203 -2.26 7.96 19.04
N ILE A 204 -2.88 6.79 18.86
CA ILE A 204 -4.32 6.61 19.08
C ILE A 204 -4.68 6.87 20.55
N GLU A 205 -3.90 6.38 21.51
CA GLU A 205 -4.09 6.65 22.93
C GLU A 205 -4.01 8.13 23.26
N ASN A 206 -3.01 8.84 22.71
CA ASN A 206 -2.89 10.29 22.88
C ASN A 206 -4.11 11.04 22.34
N TYR A 207 -4.63 10.65 21.17
CA TYR A 207 -5.86 11.24 20.63
C TYR A 207 -7.08 10.94 21.50
N LYS A 208 -7.23 9.70 21.98
CA LYS A 208 -8.33 9.34 22.88
C LYS A 208 -8.28 10.15 24.18
N ASN A 209 -7.08 10.33 24.74
CA ASN A 209 -6.88 11.14 25.94
C ASN A 209 -7.21 12.61 25.68
N PHE A 210 -6.81 13.14 24.52
CA PHE A 210 -7.17 14.51 24.14
C PHE A 210 -8.68 14.71 24.00
N VAL A 211 -9.38 13.78 23.33
CA VAL A 211 -10.85 13.86 23.21
C VAL A 211 -11.53 13.83 24.58
N LYS A 212 -11.07 12.96 25.49
CA LYS A 212 -11.59 12.91 26.87
C LYS A 212 -11.39 14.20 27.67
N LEU A 213 -10.42 15.04 27.30
CA LEU A 213 -10.18 16.33 27.94
C LEU A 213 -11.07 17.44 27.38
N LEU A 214 -11.74 17.20 26.24
CA LEU A 214 -12.69 18.12 25.62
C LEU A 214 -14.14 17.85 26.04
N ASP A 215 -14.42 16.68 26.64
CA ASP A 215 -15.66 16.32 27.32
C ASP A 215 -15.66 16.82 28.79
#